data_AF-A0A3M5IRH9-F1
#
_entry.id   AF-A0A3M5IRH9-F1
#
_cell.length_a   1.000
_cell.length_b   1.000
_cell.length_c   1.000
_cell.angle_alpha   90.00
_cell.angle_beta   90.00
_cell.angle_gamma   90.00
#
_symmetry.space_group_name_H-M   'P 1'
#
loop_
_entity.id
_entity.type
_entity.pdbx_description
1 polymer ?
#
loop_
_entity_poly.entity_id
_entity_poly.type
_entity_poly.pdbx_seq_one_letter_code
_entity_poly.pdbx_strand_id
1 'polypeptide(L)'
;MSSSDPFQIRDTYIRVDTMADTYARIAEDAFAFFLDDAADPSPLFCPPYDPTGAMDREDRKAANGIKTIVFSAMAIEAAVFDLAAIQLGDRVATLYLDKMDLLGKWMIVPRLICGRSLNENGPAFNSLKGLVKARNALVHHKSREWDREGKAERAMTDRWAIFEKDQVPNAFKALVLLSLEVDAVLEDFLGALPFYGTEIYTSSPRHPCVEEVVHRCRVIHTKNWKVA
;
A
#
# COMPACT_ATOMS: atom_id res chain seq x y z
N MET A 1 -26.25 22.34 -27.89
CA MET A 1 -25.90 21.22 -28.79
C MET A 1 -25.00 20.29 -27.99
N SER A 2 -25.49 19.08 -27.72
CA SER A 2 -24.79 18.04 -26.97
C SER A 2 -23.76 17.40 -27.90
N SER A 3 -22.46 17.60 -27.66
CA SER A 3 -21.44 16.74 -28.29
C SER A 3 -21.41 15.42 -27.53
N SER A 4 -22.25 14.48 -27.98
CA SER A 4 -22.06 13.06 -27.71
C SER A 4 -20.97 12.58 -28.66
N ASP A 5 -19.73 12.98 -28.41
CA ASP A 5 -18.60 12.40 -29.11
C ASP A 5 -18.59 10.89 -28.79
N PRO A 6 -18.44 10.01 -29.80
CA PRO A 6 -18.42 8.57 -29.60
C PRO A 6 -17.25 8.19 -28.67
N PHE A 7 -17.42 7.10 -27.92
CA PHE A 7 -16.37 6.54 -27.07
C PHE A 7 -15.12 6.25 -27.92
N GLN A 8 -14.08 7.08 -27.76
CA GLN A 8 -12.79 6.88 -28.40
C GLN A 8 -11.96 5.92 -27.56
N ILE A 9 -11.64 4.76 -28.14
CA ILE A 9 -10.61 3.87 -27.61
C ILE A 9 -9.29 4.63 -27.74
N ARG A 10 -8.58 4.83 -26.62
CA ARG A 10 -7.32 5.60 -26.60
C ARG A 10 -6.23 4.84 -27.35
N ASP A 11 -5.55 5.52 -28.26
CA ASP A 11 -4.41 4.96 -29.02
C ASP A 11 -3.15 4.76 -28.16
N THR A 12 -3.10 5.35 -26.96
CA THR A 12 -1.97 5.25 -26.04
C THR A 12 -2.43 4.90 -24.63
N TYR A 13 -1.89 3.80 -24.10
CA TYR A 13 -2.10 3.33 -22.72
C TYR A 13 -1.17 4.00 -21.69
N ILE A 14 -0.27 4.89 -22.15
CA ILE A 14 0.77 5.50 -21.32
C ILE A 14 0.23 6.80 -20.72
N ARG A 15 0.08 6.82 -19.39
CA ARG A 15 -0.12 8.07 -18.63
C ARG A 15 1.23 8.67 -18.25
N VAL A 16 1.29 9.99 -18.21
CA VAL A 16 2.46 10.75 -17.73
C VAL A 16 2.14 11.26 -16.33
N ASP A 17 3.17 11.46 -15.51
CA ASP A 17 3.04 11.96 -14.13
C ASP A 17 2.27 11.02 -13.19
N THR A 18 2.34 9.70 -13.45
CA THR A 18 1.81 8.70 -12.53
C THR A 18 2.71 8.59 -11.31
N MET A 19 2.10 8.58 -10.12
CA MET A 19 2.83 8.55 -8.85
C MET A 19 2.77 7.18 -8.16
N ALA A 20 2.02 6.22 -8.71
CA ALA A 20 1.83 4.91 -8.10
C ALA A 20 3.16 4.18 -7.86
N ASP A 21 4.05 4.13 -8.87
CA ASP A 21 5.38 3.51 -8.74
C ASP A 21 6.28 4.26 -7.76
N THR A 22 6.32 5.60 -7.86
CA THR A 22 7.07 6.46 -6.94
C THR A 22 6.68 6.22 -5.49
N TYR A 23 5.37 6.20 -5.19
CA TYR A 23 4.89 5.94 -3.84
C TYR A 23 5.17 4.51 -3.39
N ALA A 24 5.03 3.52 -4.28
CA ALA A 24 5.33 2.15 -3.93
C ALA A 24 6.82 1.93 -3.62
N ARG A 25 7.72 2.59 -4.35
CA ARG A 25 9.16 2.58 -4.06
C ARG A 25 9.46 3.21 -2.70
N ILE A 26 8.88 4.36 -2.40
CA ILE A 26 9.04 4.99 -1.07
C ILE A 26 8.52 4.06 0.04
N ALA A 27 7.40 3.37 -0.19
CA ALA A 27 6.85 2.41 0.76
C ALA A 27 7.78 1.20 0.94
N GLU A 28 8.34 0.66 -0.14
CA GLU A 28 9.28 -0.47 -0.10
C GLU A 28 10.57 -0.10 0.64
N ASP A 29 11.19 1.04 0.30
CA ASP A 29 12.40 1.53 0.94
C ASP A 29 12.17 1.80 2.44
N ALA A 30 11.06 2.46 2.79
CA ALA A 30 10.70 2.70 4.18
C ALA A 30 10.44 1.38 4.94
N PHE A 31 9.85 0.39 4.29
CA PHE A 31 9.62 -0.91 4.90
C PHE A 31 10.92 -1.67 5.11
N ALA A 32 11.87 -1.60 4.18
CA ALA A 32 13.22 -2.15 4.35
C ALA A 32 13.89 -1.54 5.59
N PHE A 33 13.94 -0.21 5.70
CA PHE A 33 14.51 0.44 6.87
C PHE A 33 13.78 0.12 8.17
N PHE A 34 12.45 -0.04 8.14
CA PHE A 34 11.67 -0.49 9.30
C PHE A 34 12.09 -1.89 9.78
N LEU A 35 12.37 -2.80 8.83
CA LEU A 35 12.82 -4.16 9.15
C LEU A 35 14.25 -4.17 9.69
N ASP A 36 15.14 -3.35 9.14
CA ASP A 36 16.52 -3.21 9.63
C ASP A 36 16.56 -2.64 11.04
N ASP A 37 15.81 -1.55 11.28
CA ASP A 37 15.65 -0.95 12.61
C ASP A 37 14.97 -1.92 13.59
N ALA A 38 14.25 -2.96 13.14
CA ALA A 38 13.71 -4.01 13.99
C ALA A 38 14.71 -5.14 14.28
N ALA A 39 15.66 -5.39 13.37
CA ALA A 39 16.61 -6.50 13.44
C ALA A 39 17.92 -6.17 14.20
N ASP A 40 18.32 -4.90 14.28
CA ASP A 40 19.57 -4.50 14.96
C ASP A 40 19.49 -4.74 16.49
N PRO A 41 20.34 -5.57 17.11
CA PRO A 41 20.33 -5.77 18.56
C PRO A 41 21.09 -4.67 19.33
N SER A 42 21.73 -3.72 18.65
CA SER A 42 22.62 -2.74 19.27
C SER A 42 21.85 -1.81 20.23
N PRO A 43 22.32 -1.64 21.48
CA PRO A 43 21.70 -0.70 22.41
C PRO A 43 21.79 0.73 21.88
N LEU A 44 20.84 1.57 22.30
CA LEU A 44 20.86 3.03 22.10
C LEU A 44 22.16 3.61 22.67
N PHE A 45 23.23 3.63 21.88
CA PHE A 45 24.44 4.34 22.25
C PHE A 45 24.17 5.81 21.95
N CYS A 46 23.79 6.55 22.97
CA CYS A 46 23.78 8.01 22.94
C CYS A 46 25.13 8.50 23.48
N PRO A 47 26.13 8.85 22.63
CA PRO A 47 27.15 9.79 23.05
C PRO A 47 26.46 11.10 23.46
N PRO A 48 27.08 11.95 24.31
CA PRO A 48 26.37 13.04 24.97
C PRO A 48 25.69 13.97 23.97
N TYR A 49 24.35 13.90 23.94
CA TYR A 49 23.42 14.89 23.38
C TYR A 49 23.90 15.57 22.09
N ASP A 50 23.69 14.92 20.94
CA ASP A 50 23.66 15.60 19.63
C ASP A 50 22.19 15.92 19.28
N PRO A 51 21.71 17.16 19.52
CA PRO A 51 20.33 17.57 19.26
C PRO A 51 19.98 17.71 17.77
N THR A 52 20.95 17.48 16.86
CA THR A 52 20.81 17.76 15.42
C THR A 52 20.93 16.51 14.53
N GLY A 53 21.54 15.42 15.01
CA GLY A 53 21.91 14.27 14.17
C GLY A 53 21.27 12.92 14.49
N ALA A 54 20.74 12.71 15.69
CA ALA A 54 20.26 11.39 16.11
C ALA A 54 18.76 11.42 16.42
N MET A 55 17.92 11.23 15.41
CA MET A 55 16.55 10.81 15.66
C MET A 55 16.63 9.44 16.38
N ASP A 56 16.01 9.29 17.55
CA ASP A 56 16.10 8.05 18.33
C ASP A 56 15.69 6.86 17.45
N ARG A 57 16.30 5.68 17.64
CA ARG A 57 16.01 4.50 16.79
C ARG A 57 14.52 4.19 16.74
N GLU A 58 13.83 4.33 17.87
CA GLU A 58 12.40 4.14 17.98
C GLU A 58 11.62 5.15 17.13
N ASP A 59 12.05 6.42 17.10
CA ASP A 59 11.48 7.46 16.24
C ASP A 59 11.74 7.17 14.74
N ARG A 60 12.93 6.67 14.37
CA ARG A 60 13.23 6.26 12.99
C ARG A 60 12.36 5.10 12.53
N LYS A 61 12.27 4.07 13.37
CA LYS A 61 11.42 2.91 13.13
C LYS A 61 9.96 3.34 13.01
N ALA A 62 9.45 4.16 13.94
CA ALA A 62 8.10 4.71 13.89
C ALA A 62 7.87 5.51 12.60
N ALA A 63 8.79 6.41 12.23
CA ALA A 63 8.71 7.21 11.01
C ALA A 63 8.69 6.33 9.74
N ASN A 64 9.52 5.30 9.69
CA ASN A 64 9.59 4.35 8.57
C ASN A 64 8.32 3.48 8.49
N GLY A 65 7.75 3.08 9.62
CA GLY A 65 6.45 2.42 9.68
C GLY A 65 5.31 3.31 9.17
N ILE A 66 5.29 4.60 9.57
CA ILE A 66 4.30 5.57 9.12
C ILE A 66 4.42 5.78 7.61
N LYS A 67 5.64 5.98 7.10
CA LYS A 67 5.91 6.10 5.66
C LYS A 67 5.40 4.87 4.90
N THR A 68 5.69 3.67 5.39
CA THR A 68 5.22 2.42 4.77
C THR A 68 3.70 2.42 4.62
N ILE A 69 2.95 2.75 5.68
CA ILE A 69 1.47 2.78 5.65
C ILE A 69 0.95 3.85 4.70
N VAL A 70 1.46 5.08 4.84
CA VAL A 70 0.98 6.24 4.08
C VAL A 70 1.26 6.05 2.59
N PHE A 71 2.49 5.71 2.23
CA PHE A 71 2.88 5.59 0.83
C PHE A 71 2.32 4.33 0.17
N SER A 72 2.10 3.23 0.91
CA SER A 72 1.35 2.08 0.37
C SER A 72 -0.10 2.47 0.02
N ALA A 73 -0.77 3.22 0.90
CA ALA A 73 -2.13 3.69 0.63
C ALA A 73 -2.18 4.69 -0.54
N MET A 74 -1.20 5.60 -0.64
CA MET A 74 -1.11 6.56 -1.76
C MET A 74 -0.82 5.87 -3.10
N ALA A 75 0.07 4.86 -3.12
CA ALA A 75 0.35 4.07 -4.31
C ALA A 75 -0.93 3.39 -4.83
N ILE A 76 -1.69 2.79 -3.92
CA ILE A 76 -2.92 2.06 -4.24
C ILE A 76 -4.06 3.00 -4.67
N GLU A 77 -4.18 4.21 -4.09
CA GLU A 77 -5.13 5.24 -4.56
C GLU A 77 -4.77 5.76 -5.95
N ALA A 78 -3.48 6.08 -6.19
CA ALA A 78 -3.02 6.55 -7.49
C ALA A 78 -3.25 5.48 -8.57
N ALA A 79 -2.90 4.23 -8.27
CA ALA A 79 -3.01 3.11 -9.19
C ALA A 79 -4.45 2.85 -9.65
N VAL A 80 -5.44 2.88 -8.75
CA VAL A 80 -6.83 2.61 -9.14
C VAL A 80 -7.40 3.73 -10.00
N PHE A 81 -6.98 4.97 -9.75
CA PHE A 81 -7.33 6.09 -10.60
C PHE A 81 -6.72 5.95 -11.99
N ASP A 82 -5.42 5.67 -12.06
CA ASP A 82 -4.71 5.48 -13.33
C ASP A 82 -5.32 4.33 -14.14
N LEU A 83 -5.58 3.19 -13.49
CA LEU A 83 -6.23 2.03 -14.09
C LEU A 83 -7.61 2.39 -14.67
N ALA A 84 -8.46 3.05 -13.88
CA ALA A 84 -9.78 3.48 -14.32
C ALA A 84 -9.69 4.47 -15.48
N ALA A 85 -8.75 5.41 -15.42
CA ALA A 85 -8.62 6.46 -16.41
C ALA A 85 -8.00 5.96 -17.72
N ILE A 86 -7.14 4.93 -17.68
CA ILE A 86 -6.63 4.21 -18.86
C ILE A 86 -7.76 3.42 -19.52
N GLN A 87 -8.50 2.61 -18.76
CA GLN A 87 -9.41 1.60 -19.32
C GLN A 87 -10.84 2.11 -19.55
N LEU A 88 -11.31 3.05 -18.73
CA LEU A 88 -12.69 3.57 -18.76
C LEU A 88 -12.76 5.03 -19.21
N GLY A 89 -11.60 5.69 -19.34
CA GLY A 89 -11.46 7.09 -19.73
C GLY A 89 -11.56 8.09 -18.56
N ASP A 90 -10.88 9.23 -18.71
CA ASP A 90 -10.74 10.23 -17.64
C ASP A 90 -12.08 10.76 -17.10
N ARG A 91 -13.09 10.90 -17.97
CA ARG A 91 -14.41 11.39 -17.56
C ARG A 91 -15.07 10.46 -16.55
N VAL A 92 -14.95 9.15 -16.75
CA VAL A 92 -15.51 8.15 -15.83
C VAL A 92 -14.72 8.13 -14.52
N ALA A 93 -13.38 8.14 -14.62
CA ALA A 93 -12.49 8.18 -13.47
C ALA A 93 -12.74 9.39 -12.57
N THR A 94 -12.75 10.60 -13.11
CA THR A 94 -12.86 11.84 -12.33
C THR A 94 -14.27 12.12 -11.81
N LEU A 95 -15.32 11.89 -12.61
CA LEU A 95 -16.68 12.29 -12.20
C LEU A 95 -17.35 11.31 -11.26
N TYR A 96 -17.08 10.01 -11.43
CA TYR A 96 -17.80 8.95 -10.74
C TYR A 96 -16.92 8.16 -9.77
N LEU A 97 -15.75 7.70 -10.23
CA LEU A 97 -14.93 6.78 -9.44
C LEU A 97 -14.12 7.49 -8.35
N ASP A 98 -13.65 8.71 -8.59
CA ASP A 98 -12.82 9.45 -7.62
C ASP A 98 -13.55 9.76 -6.30
N LYS A 99 -14.88 9.90 -6.36
CA LYS A 99 -15.73 10.17 -5.18
C LYS A 99 -16.00 8.94 -4.32
N MET A 100 -15.62 7.76 -4.78
CA MET A 100 -15.84 6.50 -4.05
C MET A 100 -14.77 6.31 -2.98
N ASP A 101 -15.08 5.55 -1.94
CA ASP A 101 -14.05 5.11 -1.00
C ASP A 101 -13.11 4.10 -1.69
N LEU A 102 -11.87 4.01 -1.20
CA LEU A 102 -10.82 3.18 -1.82
C LEU A 102 -11.22 1.71 -2.01
N LEU A 103 -11.94 1.13 -1.04
CA LEU A 103 -12.38 -0.26 -1.13
C LEU A 103 -13.41 -0.42 -2.25
N GLY A 104 -14.37 0.51 -2.33
CA GLY A 104 -15.34 0.58 -3.41
C GLY A 104 -14.69 0.72 -4.79
N LYS A 105 -13.67 1.59 -4.93
CA LYS A 105 -12.92 1.76 -6.19
C LYS A 105 -12.33 0.42 -6.67
N TRP A 106 -11.64 -0.29 -5.78
CA TRP A 106 -10.98 -1.56 -6.14
C TRP A 106 -11.93 -2.73 -6.40
N MET A 107 -13.16 -2.69 -5.89
CA MET A 107 -14.18 -3.69 -6.25
C MET A 107 -14.80 -3.40 -7.63
N ILE A 108 -15.07 -2.13 -7.91
CA ILE A 108 -15.86 -1.74 -9.09
C ILE A 108 -15.00 -1.60 -10.33
N VAL A 109 -13.80 -1.01 -10.23
CA VAL A 109 -12.96 -0.75 -11.40
C VAL A 109 -12.63 -2.03 -12.18
N PRO A 110 -12.12 -3.12 -11.56
CA PRO A 110 -11.89 -4.38 -12.28
C PRO A 110 -13.17 -4.95 -12.89
N ARG A 111 -14.31 -4.82 -12.19
CA ARG A 111 -15.61 -5.31 -12.68
C ARG A 111 -16.07 -4.57 -13.92
N LEU A 112 -15.83 -3.26 -14.00
CA LEU A 112 -16.14 -2.46 -15.19
C LEU A 112 -15.20 -2.78 -16.36
N ILE A 113 -13.95 -3.16 -16.09
CA ILE A 113 -12.94 -3.45 -17.12
C ILE A 113 -13.14 -4.85 -17.72
N CYS A 114 -13.26 -5.89 -16.89
CA CYS A 114 -13.22 -7.28 -17.33
C CYS A 114 -14.42 -8.13 -16.89
N GLY A 115 -15.45 -7.53 -16.27
CA GLY A 115 -16.62 -8.25 -15.74
C GLY A 115 -16.35 -9.05 -14.46
N ARG A 116 -15.09 -9.25 -14.06
CA ARG A 116 -14.67 -9.90 -12.81
C ARG A 116 -14.22 -8.89 -11.78
N SER A 117 -14.29 -9.25 -10.50
CA SER A 117 -13.90 -8.37 -9.39
C SER A 117 -12.90 -9.10 -8.50
N LEU A 118 -12.21 -8.34 -7.65
CA LEU A 118 -11.36 -8.91 -6.60
C LEU A 118 -12.21 -9.79 -5.67
N ASN A 119 -11.61 -10.84 -5.11
CA ASN A 119 -12.28 -11.63 -4.09
C ASN A 119 -12.41 -10.82 -2.79
N GLU A 120 -13.63 -10.41 -2.44
CA GLU A 120 -13.92 -9.57 -1.26
C GLU A 120 -13.47 -10.22 0.07
N ASN A 121 -13.47 -11.56 0.12
CA ASN A 121 -13.01 -12.33 1.27
C ASN A 121 -11.58 -12.87 1.08
N GLY A 122 -10.93 -12.49 -0.03
CA GLY A 122 -9.59 -12.91 -0.39
C GLY A 122 -8.49 -12.19 0.40
N PRO A 123 -7.26 -12.74 0.39
CA PRO A 123 -6.13 -12.16 1.12
C PRO A 123 -5.80 -10.71 0.72
N ALA A 124 -5.88 -10.39 -0.57
CA ALA A 124 -5.59 -9.05 -1.08
C ALA A 124 -6.56 -8.01 -0.52
N PHE A 125 -7.88 -8.25 -0.66
CA PHE A 125 -8.90 -7.31 -0.22
C PHE A 125 -8.97 -7.18 1.31
N ASN A 126 -8.74 -8.26 2.05
CA ASN A 126 -8.63 -8.21 3.50
C ASN A 126 -7.41 -7.40 3.97
N SER A 127 -6.28 -7.55 3.29
CA SER A 127 -5.07 -6.74 3.61
C SER A 127 -5.32 -5.26 3.29
N LEU A 128 -6.01 -4.96 2.19
CA LEU A 128 -6.42 -3.60 1.81
C LEU A 128 -7.36 -2.96 2.87
N LYS A 129 -8.36 -3.71 3.37
CA LYS A 129 -9.21 -3.27 4.50
C LYS A 129 -8.35 -2.89 5.72
N GLY A 130 -7.37 -3.71 6.05
CA GLY A 130 -6.42 -3.45 7.13
C GLY A 130 -5.58 -2.19 6.92
N LEU A 131 -5.08 -1.99 5.69
CA LEU A 131 -4.32 -0.79 5.31
C LEU A 131 -5.16 0.48 5.43
N VAL A 132 -6.39 0.49 4.91
CA VAL A 132 -7.30 1.64 5.02
C VAL A 132 -7.56 1.98 6.48
N LYS A 133 -7.80 0.98 7.32
CA LYS A 133 -7.99 1.19 8.77
C LYS A 133 -6.75 1.79 9.44
N ALA A 134 -5.55 1.27 9.13
CA ALA A 134 -4.30 1.77 9.68
C ALA A 134 -4.02 3.22 9.25
N ARG A 135 -4.16 3.53 7.95
CA ARG A 135 -4.02 4.89 7.42
C ARG A 135 -5.00 5.84 8.07
N ASN A 136 -6.27 5.46 8.22
CA ASN A 136 -7.28 6.31 8.86
C ASN A 136 -6.96 6.57 10.33
N ALA A 137 -6.40 5.59 11.05
CA ALA A 137 -5.97 5.77 12.44
C ALA A 137 -4.81 6.78 12.57
N LEU A 138 -3.92 6.84 11.59
CA LEU A 138 -2.84 7.85 11.53
C LEU A 138 -3.39 9.25 11.19
N VAL A 139 -4.23 9.35 10.15
CA VAL A 139 -4.80 10.64 9.70
C VAL A 139 -5.72 11.26 10.76
N HIS A 140 -6.52 10.43 11.43
CA HIS A 140 -7.46 10.89 12.46
C HIS A 140 -6.94 10.63 13.87
N HIS A 141 -5.62 10.66 14.06
CA HIS A 141 -5.02 10.45 15.37
C HIS A 141 -5.54 11.48 16.37
N LYS A 142 -5.98 11.00 17.55
CA LYS A 142 -6.45 11.84 18.65
C LYS A 142 -5.55 11.59 19.86
N SER A 143 -5.00 12.66 20.42
CA SER A 143 -4.29 12.62 21.69
C SER A 143 -5.25 12.22 22.82
N ARG A 144 -4.68 11.77 23.94
CA ARG A 144 -5.42 11.42 25.15
C ARG A 144 -4.83 12.21 26.32
N GLU A 145 -5.67 12.56 27.28
CA GLU A 145 -5.19 13.15 28.53
C GLU A 145 -4.38 12.11 29.31
N TRP A 146 -3.30 12.59 29.92
CA TRP A 146 -2.48 11.78 30.81
C TRP A 146 -3.23 11.52 32.12
N ASP A 147 -3.16 10.29 32.62
CA ASP A 147 -3.76 9.90 33.88
C ASP A 147 -2.72 9.32 34.85
N ARG A 148 -2.89 9.62 36.14
CA ARG A 148 -2.00 9.14 37.21
C ARG A 148 -1.97 7.62 37.34
N GLU A 149 -2.99 6.92 36.84
CA GLU A 149 -3.09 5.45 36.88
C GLU A 149 -2.35 4.79 35.70
N GLY A 150 -1.72 5.57 34.81
CA GLY A 150 -0.95 5.10 33.67
C GLY A 150 -1.78 4.33 32.63
N LYS A 151 -3.10 4.55 32.56
CA LYS A 151 -3.97 3.89 31.56
C LYS A 151 -3.70 4.39 30.15
N ALA A 152 -3.46 5.69 29.98
CA ALA A 152 -3.15 6.33 28.73
C ALA A 152 -1.82 5.85 28.16
N GLU A 153 -0.79 5.74 29.01
CA GLU A 153 0.55 5.24 28.63
C GLU A 153 0.51 3.76 28.23
N ARG A 154 -0.21 2.92 28.99
CA ARG A 154 -0.41 1.51 28.62
C ARG A 154 -1.13 1.37 27.29
N ALA A 155 -2.22 2.11 27.09
CA ALA A 155 -2.98 2.08 25.84
C ALA A 155 -2.18 2.65 24.65
N MET A 156 -1.27 3.60 24.88
CA MET A 156 -0.31 4.08 23.88
C MET A 156 0.67 2.97 23.52
N THR A 157 1.26 2.31 24.51
CA THR A 157 2.21 1.19 24.31
C THR A 157 1.57 0.05 23.53
N ASP A 158 0.37 -0.39 23.92
CA ASP A 158 -0.37 -1.46 23.23
C ASP A 158 -0.68 -1.08 21.77
N ARG A 159 -1.04 0.19 21.53
CA ARG A 159 -1.31 0.69 20.18
C ARG A 159 -0.04 0.66 19.32
N TRP A 160 1.09 1.10 19.86
CA TRP A 160 2.37 1.06 19.15
C TRP A 160 2.83 -0.38 18.89
N ALA A 161 2.62 -1.30 19.83
CA ALA A 161 2.90 -2.72 19.61
C ALA A 161 2.06 -3.30 18.45
N ILE A 162 0.76 -2.98 18.38
CA ILE A 162 -0.12 -3.39 17.26
C ILE A 162 0.32 -2.73 15.95
N PHE A 163 0.69 -1.45 16.01
CA PHE A 163 1.17 -0.70 14.85
C PHE A 163 2.39 -1.39 14.23
N GLU A 164 3.40 -1.69 15.03
CA GLU A 164 4.64 -2.29 14.57
C GLU A 164 4.47 -3.74 14.11
N LYS A 165 3.76 -4.54 14.90
CA LYS A 165 3.64 -5.99 14.66
C LYS A 165 2.67 -6.31 13.52
N ASP A 166 1.56 -5.59 13.44
CA ASP A 166 0.45 -5.95 12.57
C ASP A 166 0.23 -4.93 11.44
N GLN A 167 0.18 -3.63 11.76
CA GLN A 167 -0.25 -2.62 10.78
C GLN A 167 0.81 -2.33 9.71
N VAL A 168 2.08 -2.15 10.10
CA VAL A 168 3.18 -1.86 9.17
C VAL A 168 3.40 -3.03 8.20
N PRO A 169 3.57 -4.30 8.66
CA PRO A 169 3.72 -5.43 7.74
C PRO A 169 2.48 -5.66 6.87
N ASN A 170 1.27 -5.45 7.40
CA ASN A 170 0.05 -5.57 6.61
C ASN A 170 -0.03 -4.51 5.51
N ALA A 171 0.47 -3.30 5.72
CA ALA A 171 0.44 -2.24 4.72
C ALA A 171 1.25 -2.61 3.47
N PHE A 172 2.50 -3.04 3.64
CA PHE A 172 3.32 -3.47 2.53
C PHE A 172 2.77 -4.75 1.88
N LYS A 173 2.30 -5.71 2.70
CA LYS A 173 1.60 -6.90 2.21
C LYS A 173 0.38 -6.56 1.35
N ALA A 174 -0.40 -5.54 1.71
CA ALA A 174 -1.57 -5.13 0.95
C ALA A 174 -1.18 -4.62 -0.45
N LEU A 175 -0.11 -3.83 -0.55
CA LEU A 175 0.44 -3.36 -1.82
C LEU A 175 0.83 -4.53 -2.74
N VAL A 176 1.61 -5.49 -2.20
CA VAL A 176 2.08 -6.65 -2.96
C VAL A 176 0.93 -7.56 -3.38
N LEU A 177 0.06 -7.96 -2.45
CA LEU A 177 -1.05 -8.87 -2.75
C LEU A 177 -2.06 -8.25 -3.71
N LEU A 178 -2.32 -6.94 -3.61
CA LEU A 178 -3.25 -6.28 -4.50
C LEU A 178 -2.71 -6.20 -5.93
N SER A 179 -1.41 -5.91 -6.11
CA SER A 179 -0.79 -5.99 -7.43
C SER A 179 -0.96 -7.38 -8.05
N LEU A 180 -0.61 -8.44 -7.31
CA LEU A 180 -0.72 -9.82 -7.80
C LEU A 180 -2.16 -10.20 -8.18
N GLU A 181 -3.13 -9.83 -7.33
CA GLU A 181 -4.55 -10.13 -7.56
C GLU A 181 -5.11 -9.35 -8.76
N VAL A 182 -4.68 -8.09 -8.95
CA VAL A 182 -5.12 -7.26 -10.08
C VAL A 182 -4.58 -7.81 -11.39
N ASP A 183 -3.29 -8.13 -11.45
CA ASP A 183 -2.68 -8.75 -12.63
C ASP A 183 -3.38 -10.07 -12.98
N ALA A 184 -3.73 -10.88 -11.97
CA ALA A 184 -4.44 -12.14 -12.15
C ALA A 184 -5.91 -11.96 -12.60
N VAL A 185 -6.65 -10.98 -12.04
CA VAL A 185 -8.03 -10.67 -12.45
C VAL A 185 -8.08 -10.14 -13.89
N LEU A 186 -7.09 -9.34 -14.28
CA LEU A 186 -7.05 -8.71 -15.60
C LEU A 186 -6.40 -9.60 -16.66
N GLU A 187 -5.73 -10.69 -16.25
CA GLU A 187 -4.95 -11.59 -17.13
C GLU A 187 -3.86 -10.86 -17.92
N ASP A 188 -3.47 -9.67 -17.47
CA ASP A 188 -2.49 -8.82 -18.11
C ASP A 188 -1.85 -7.87 -17.08
N PHE A 189 -0.61 -7.46 -17.34
CA PHE A 189 0.08 -6.47 -16.53
C PHE A 189 -0.13 -5.08 -17.15
N LEU A 190 -1.08 -4.33 -16.58
CA LEU A 190 -1.43 -2.99 -17.08
C LEU A 190 -0.54 -1.86 -16.51
N GLY A 191 0.44 -2.19 -15.67
CA GLY A 191 1.41 -1.21 -15.14
C GLY A 191 0.85 -0.17 -14.16
N ALA A 192 -0.38 -0.33 -13.67
CA ALA A 192 -0.97 0.59 -12.70
C ALA A 192 -0.34 0.43 -11.29
N LEU A 193 0.07 -0.79 -10.92
CA LEU A 193 0.85 -1.08 -9.72
C LEU A 193 2.21 -1.67 -10.14
N PRO A 194 3.25 -1.56 -9.28
CA PRO A 194 4.53 -2.21 -9.55
C PRO A 194 4.38 -3.71 -9.67
N PHE A 195 5.20 -4.33 -10.52
CA PHE A 195 5.17 -5.76 -10.73
C PHE A 195 5.84 -6.53 -9.57
N TYR A 196 5.08 -7.43 -8.94
CA TYR A 196 5.57 -8.35 -7.90
C TYR A 196 5.50 -9.82 -8.30
N GLY A 197 5.21 -10.14 -9.56
CA GLY A 197 5.26 -11.52 -10.07
C GLY A 197 6.69 -12.08 -10.12
N THR A 198 6.85 -13.25 -10.74
CA THR A 198 8.13 -13.98 -10.82
C THR A 198 8.99 -13.61 -12.03
N GLU A 199 8.39 -13.02 -13.06
CA GLU A 199 9.05 -12.77 -14.35
C GLU A 199 9.09 -11.27 -14.65
N ILE A 200 10.20 -10.61 -14.31
CA ILE A 200 10.73 -9.41 -14.98
C ILE A 200 12.11 -9.13 -14.35
N TYR A 201 13.06 -8.72 -15.18
CA TYR A 201 14.36 -8.21 -14.78
C TYR A 201 14.16 -6.96 -13.89
N THR A 202 14.25 -7.10 -12.57
CA THR A 202 14.39 -5.91 -11.71
C THR A 202 15.81 -5.37 -11.87
N SER A 203 15.93 -4.08 -12.19
CA SER A 203 17.23 -3.42 -12.40
C SER A 203 18.09 -3.33 -11.14
N SER A 204 17.53 -3.64 -9.97
CA SER A 204 18.23 -3.77 -8.70
C SER A 204 17.60 -4.89 -7.86
N PRO A 205 18.40 -5.62 -7.06
CA PRO A 205 17.88 -6.61 -6.13
C PRO A 205 17.09 -5.92 -5.02
N ARG A 206 15.92 -6.46 -4.65
CA ARG A 206 15.15 -6.00 -3.50
C ARG A 206 15.90 -6.29 -2.20
N HIS A 207 15.61 -5.52 -1.16
CA HIS A 207 16.12 -5.78 0.18
C HIS A 207 15.75 -7.23 0.61
N PRO A 208 16.68 -8.04 1.16
CA PRO A 208 16.43 -9.47 1.40
C PRO A 208 15.20 -9.76 2.27
N CYS A 209 15.00 -8.99 3.34
CA CYS A 209 13.84 -9.15 4.24
C CYS A 209 12.52 -8.75 3.55
N VAL A 210 12.57 -7.80 2.62
CA VAL A 210 11.42 -7.40 1.80
C VAL A 210 11.10 -8.50 0.79
N GLU A 211 12.12 -9.07 0.11
CA GLU A 211 11.93 -10.17 -0.83
C GLU A 211 11.33 -11.40 -0.15
N GLU A 212 11.69 -11.70 1.10
CA GLU A 212 11.02 -12.77 1.87
C GLU A 212 9.52 -12.50 2.05
N VAL A 213 9.14 -11.25 2.35
CA VAL A 213 7.74 -10.84 2.47
C VAL A 213 7.02 -10.98 1.12
N VAL A 214 7.64 -10.52 0.03
CA VAL A 214 7.09 -10.64 -1.33
C VAL A 214 6.91 -12.11 -1.70
N HIS A 215 7.90 -12.97 -1.44
CA HIS A 215 7.82 -14.41 -1.67
C HIS A 215 6.65 -15.05 -0.91
N ARG A 216 6.48 -14.72 0.38
CA ARG A 216 5.32 -15.19 1.17
C ARG A 216 4.00 -14.71 0.58
N CYS A 217 3.93 -13.48 0.07
CA CYS A 217 2.74 -12.96 -0.60
C CYS A 217 2.41 -13.72 -1.89
N ARG A 218 3.42 -14.05 -2.71
CA ARG A 218 3.24 -14.90 -3.90
C ARG A 218 2.66 -16.26 -3.52
N VAL A 219 3.20 -16.92 -2.50
CA VAL A 219 2.68 -18.21 -2.01
C VAL A 219 1.23 -18.08 -1.52
N ILE A 220 0.92 -17.04 -0.74
CA ILE A 220 -0.45 -16.76 -0.28
C ILE A 220 -1.38 -16.57 -1.48
N HIS A 221 -0.98 -15.77 -2.47
CA HIS A 221 -1.77 -15.50 -3.66
C HIS A 221 -2.03 -16.79 -4.44
N THR A 222 -0.99 -17.55 -4.81
CA THR A 222 -1.12 -18.81 -5.56
C THR A 222 -2.01 -19.82 -4.84
N LYS A 223 -1.96 -19.91 -3.50
CA LYS A 223 -2.81 -20.84 -2.73
C LYS A 223 -4.29 -20.44 -2.73
N ASN A 224 -4.59 -19.15 -2.81
CA ASN A 224 -5.96 -18.62 -2.67
C ASN A 224 -6.59 -18.24 -4.00
N TRP A 225 -5.80 -18.10 -5.05
CA TRP A 225 -6.26 -17.86 -6.41
C TRP A 225 -6.84 -19.16 -6.98
N LYS A 226 -8.17 -19.21 -7.09
CA LYS A 226 -8.86 -20.25 -7.85
C LYS A 226 -9.26 -19.63 -9.17
N VAL A 227 -8.75 -20.18 -10.27
CA VAL A 227 -9.23 -19.83 -11.61
C VAL A 227 -10.73 -20.09 -11.62
N ALA A 228 -11.52 -19.02 -11.76
CA ALA A 228 -12.97 -19.08 -11.89
C ALA A 228 -13.34 -19.22 -13.36
#